data_AF-A0A959S6I3-F1
#
_entry.id   AF-A0A959S6I3-F1
#
_cell.length_a   1.000
_cell.length_b   1.000
_cell.length_c   1.000
_cell.angle_alpha   90.00
_cell.angle_beta   90.00
_cell.angle_gamma   90.00
#
_symmetry.space_group_name_H-M   'P 1'
#
loop_
_entity.id
_entity.type
_entity.pdbx_description
1 polymer ?
#
loop_
_entity_poly.entity_id
_entity_poly.type
_entity_poly.pdbx_seq_one_letter_code
_entity_poly.pdbx_strand_id
1 'polypeptide(L)'
;MRTVVVLLLVLMSTGLRSQVDSVLFTERGNHQYSFFYSAFTSVFDRLDRPYVYSASMELGIVCFDVSDLDNPMPVDTLPTSALGNLNATNLWIESNRLYASLGGFQGIAQNPGLAIIDLDDPENLEILG
;
A
#
# COMPACT_ATOMS: atom_id res chain seq x y z
N MET A 1 20.30 -42.65 -42.50
CA MET A 1 20.20 -41.17 -42.44
C MET A 1 19.03 -40.65 -41.59
N ARG A 2 17.83 -41.27 -41.64
CA ARG A 2 16.66 -40.82 -40.83
C ARG A 2 16.83 -40.96 -39.31
N THR A 3 17.55 -41.96 -38.84
CA THR A 3 17.71 -42.26 -37.40
C THR A 3 18.65 -41.28 -36.68
N VAL A 4 19.62 -40.69 -37.38
CA VAL A 4 20.58 -39.73 -36.81
C VAL A 4 19.92 -38.37 -36.56
N VAL A 5 18.96 -37.97 -37.40
CA VAL A 5 18.24 -36.69 -37.29
C VAL A 5 17.31 -36.68 -36.07
N VAL A 6 16.68 -37.82 -35.75
CA VAL A 6 15.78 -37.94 -34.59
C VAL A 6 16.55 -37.84 -33.27
N LEU A 7 17.75 -38.43 -33.20
CA LEU A 7 18.58 -38.37 -31.99
C LEU A 7 19.08 -36.95 -31.67
N LEU A 8 19.35 -36.15 -32.70
CA LEU A 8 19.78 -34.75 -32.54
C LEU A 8 18.67 -33.85 -31.99
N LEU A 9 17.41 -34.09 -32.40
CA LEU A 9 16.25 -33.34 -31.93
C LEU A 9 15.90 -33.61 -30.46
N VAL A 10 16.10 -34.85 -29.99
CA VAL A 10 15.87 -35.23 -28.59
C VAL A 10 16.94 -34.67 -27.65
N LEU A 11 18.17 -34.46 -28.13
CA LEU A 11 19.25 -33.85 -27.34
C LEU A 11 19.12 -32.32 -27.22
N MET A 12 18.39 -31.65 -28.12
CA MET A 12 18.17 -30.20 -28.04
C MET A 12 16.95 -29.79 -27.19
N SER A 13 16.02 -30.70 -26.90
CA SER A 13 14.84 -30.39 -26.09
C SER A 13 15.08 -30.40 -24.58
N THR A 14 16.25 -30.88 -24.12
CA THR A 14 16.59 -30.97 -22.68
C THR A 14 17.26 -29.71 -22.13
N GLY A 15 17.51 -28.70 -22.96
CA GLY A 15 18.27 -27.49 -22.59
C GLY A 15 17.44 -26.23 -22.32
N LEU A 16 16.13 -26.23 -22.59
CA LEU A 16 15.29 -25.04 -22.39
C LEU A 16 14.71 -25.04 -20.96
N ARG A 17 15.51 -24.60 -19.98
CA ARG A 17 14.97 -24.17 -18.69
C ARG A 17 14.65 -22.68 -18.78
N SER A 18 13.37 -22.33 -18.65
CA SER A 18 13.00 -20.95 -18.37
C SER A 18 13.52 -20.60 -16.97
N GLN A 19 14.39 -19.59 -16.87
CA GLN A 19 14.76 -19.02 -15.59
C GLN A 19 13.56 -18.21 -15.10
N VAL A 20 12.83 -18.76 -14.13
CA VAL A 20 11.82 -17.99 -13.40
C VAL A 20 12.58 -17.21 -12.34
N ASP A 21 12.75 -15.91 -12.57
CA ASP A 21 13.24 -14.97 -11.56
C ASP A 21 12.12 -14.70 -10.56
N SER A 22 12.02 -15.56 -9.54
CA SER A 22 11.04 -15.41 -8.46
C SER A 22 11.69 -14.72 -7.28
N VAL A 23 11.12 -13.60 -6.85
CA VAL A 23 11.45 -12.96 -5.58
C VAL A 23 10.62 -13.62 -4.49
N LEU A 24 11.27 -14.28 -3.53
CA LEU A 24 10.60 -14.83 -2.36
C LEU A 24 10.30 -13.71 -1.37
N PHE A 25 9.03 -13.47 -1.10
CA PHE A 25 8.60 -12.57 -0.04
C PHE A 25 8.52 -13.34 1.28
N THR A 26 9.01 -12.71 2.35
CA THR A 26 8.79 -13.16 3.72
C THR A 26 7.94 -12.10 4.40
N GLU A 27 6.78 -12.49 4.92
CA GLU A 27 5.97 -11.59 5.74
C GLU A 27 6.78 -11.17 6.96
N ARG A 28 6.84 -9.87 7.21
CA ARG A 28 7.55 -9.28 8.36
C ARG A 28 6.60 -8.89 9.49
N GLY A 29 5.31 -8.79 9.21
CA GLY A 29 4.27 -8.50 10.19
C GLY A 29 2.97 -8.14 9.49
N ASN A 30 1.92 -8.00 10.30
CA ASN A 30 0.59 -7.65 9.82
C ASN A 30 -0.16 -6.81 10.86
N HIS A 31 -1.08 -6.01 10.37
CA HIS A 31 -2.10 -5.35 11.17
C HIS A 31 -3.47 -5.75 10.64
N GLN A 32 -4.32 -6.27 11.53
CA GLN A 32 -5.67 -6.67 11.18
C GLN A 32 -6.67 -5.65 11.70
N TYR A 33 -7.32 -4.95 10.77
CA TYR A 33 -8.47 -4.15 11.10
C TYR A 33 -9.65 -5.04 11.54
N SER A 34 -10.54 -4.49 12.36
CA SER A 34 -11.86 -5.07 12.60
C SER A 34 -12.63 -5.22 11.29
N PHE A 35 -13.53 -6.20 11.21
CA PHE A 35 -14.35 -6.48 10.02
C PHE A 35 -15.17 -5.27 9.51
N PHE A 36 -15.39 -4.26 10.35
CA PHE A 36 -16.09 -3.03 9.98
C PHE A 36 -15.23 -2.01 9.23
N TYR A 37 -13.94 -2.26 9.05
CA TYR A 37 -13.02 -1.31 8.45
C TYR A 37 -12.33 -1.90 7.23
N SER A 38 -12.28 -1.09 6.19
CA SER A 38 -11.78 -1.41 4.87
C SER A 38 -10.56 -0.54 4.60
N ALA A 39 -9.40 -1.15 4.41
CA ALA A 39 -8.20 -0.46 3.94
C ALA A 39 -8.13 -0.51 2.41
N PHE A 40 -7.69 0.58 1.78
CA PHE A 40 -7.57 0.69 0.32
C PHE A 40 -6.12 0.78 -0.13
N THR A 41 -5.45 1.90 0.16
CA THR A 41 -4.05 2.11 -0.21
C THR A 41 -3.22 2.29 1.05
N SER A 42 -2.06 1.67 1.10
CA SER A 42 -1.04 1.93 2.12
C SER A 42 0.28 2.31 1.45
N VAL A 43 1.00 3.27 2.04
CA VAL A 43 2.28 3.75 1.53
C VAL A 43 3.27 3.91 2.67
N PHE A 44 4.49 3.40 2.47
CA PHE A 44 5.61 3.63 3.38
C PHE A 44 6.08 5.08 3.27
N ASP A 45 6.49 5.64 4.41
CA ASP A 45 7.17 6.92 4.46
C ASP A 45 8.40 6.94 3.52
N ARG A 46 8.68 8.10 2.92
CA ARG A 46 9.77 8.27 1.94
C ARG A 46 10.97 9.06 2.48
N LEU A 47 10.95 9.41 3.77
CA LEU A 47 11.99 10.15 4.47
C LEU A 47 12.84 9.24 5.39
N ASP A 48 12.87 7.93 5.12
CA ASP A 48 13.62 6.91 5.88
C ASP A 48 13.19 6.81 7.36
N ARG A 49 11.92 7.10 7.63
CA ARG A 49 11.29 6.95 8.94
C ARG A 49 10.42 5.69 8.98
N PRO A 50 10.24 5.05 10.14
CA PRO A 50 9.51 3.80 10.23
C PRO A 50 7.99 4.03 10.31
N TYR A 51 7.40 4.72 9.33
CA TYR A 51 5.95 4.97 9.29
C TYR A 51 5.29 4.43 8.03
N VAL A 52 4.04 3.99 8.18
CA VAL A 52 3.15 3.60 7.07
C VAL A 52 1.84 4.37 7.21
N TYR A 53 1.37 4.94 6.11
CA TYR A 53 0.09 5.64 6.06
C TYR A 53 -0.89 4.79 5.28
N SER A 54 -2.09 4.59 5.84
CA SER A 54 -3.14 3.76 5.24
C SER A 54 -4.42 4.55 5.08
N ALA A 55 -4.97 4.57 3.87
CA ALA A 55 -6.31 5.06 3.59
C ALA A 55 -7.31 3.97 3.94
N SER A 56 -8.28 4.30 4.78
CA SER A 56 -9.40 3.46 5.18
C SER A 56 -10.72 4.18 4.94
N MET A 57 -11.70 3.46 4.40
CA MET A 57 -12.99 4.03 4.04
C MET A 57 -13.72 4.60 5.26
N GLU A 58 -13.72 3.87 6.37
CA GLU A 58 -14.48 4.19 7.57
C GLU A 58 -13.65 4.96 8.60
N LEU A 59 -12.33 4.73 8.64
CA LEU A 59 -11.43 5.37 9.59
C LEU A 59 -10.78 6.65 9.07
N GLY A 60 -10.74 6.89 7.76
CA GLY A 60 -10.03 8.02 7.15
C GLY A 60 -8.57 7.66 6.83
N ILE A 61 -7.60 8.41 7.35
CA ILE A 61 -6.17 8.12 7.14
C ILE A 61 -5.55 7.72 8.47
N VAL A 62 -4.96 6.54 8.53
CA VAL A 62 -4.31 5.99 9.73
C VAL A 62 -2.80 6.00 9.53
N CYS A 63 -2.05 6.57 10.46
CA CYS A 63 -0.59 6.44 10.53
C CYS A 63 -0.22 5.29 11.46
N PHE A 64 0.70 4.44 11.01
CA PHE A 64 1.28 3.36 11.79
C PHE A 64 2.76 3.60 12.01
N ASP A 65 3.22 3.44 13.24
CA ASP A 65 4.63 3.16 13.53
C ASP A 65 4.91 1.68 13.20
N VAL A 66 5.95 1.46 12.41
CA VAL A 66 6.46 0.15 11.97
C VAL A 66 7.93 -0.05 12.38
N SER A 67 8.37 0.63 13.45
CA SER A 67 9.71 0.46 14.03
C SER A 67 9.94 -0.97 14.51
N ASP A 68 8.90 -1.59 15.07
CA ASP A 68 8.76 -3.03 15.21
C ASP A 68 7.95 -3.60 14.05
N LEU A 69 8.65 -4.19 13.08
CA LEU A 69 8.01 -4.74 11.89
C LEU A 69 7.05 -5.90 12.20
N ASP A 70 7.27 -6.64 13.30
CA ASP A 70 6.43 -7.78 13.69
C ASP A 70 5.11 -7.30 14.32
N ASN A 71 5.03 -6.04 14.77
CA ASN A 71 3.87 -5.46 15.43
C ASN A 71 3.64 -3.98 15.04
N PRO A 72 3.12 -3.69 13.84
CA PRO A 72 2.71 -2.34 13.45
C PRO A 72 1.64 -1.75 14.38
N MET A 73 1.87 -0.55 14.90
CA MET A 73 0.98 0.12 15.84
C MET A 73 0.42 1.42 15.27
N PRO A 74 -0.89 1.66 15.30
CA PRO A 74 -1.43 2.95 14.91
C PRO A 74 -0.99 4.02 15.92
N VAL A 75 -0.42 5.12 15.42
CA VAL A 75 0.05 6.25 16.23
C VAL A 75 -0.83 7.48 16.08
N ASP A 76 -1.48 7.65 14.93
CA ASP A 76 -2.44 8.73 14.70
C ASP A 76 -3.51 8.34 13.66
N THR A 77 -4.62 9.07 13.65
CA THR A 77 -5.70 8.90 12.69
C THR A 77 -6.36 10.24 12.37
N LEU A 78 -6.37 10.62 11.09
CA LEU A 78 -7.26 11.66 10.58
C LEU A 78 -8.62 11.03 10.25
N PRO A 79 -9.65 11.21 11.10
CA PRO A 79 -10.95 10.61 10.87
C PRO A 79 -11.60 11.17 9.60
N THR A 80 -12.57 10.43 9.04
CA THR A 80 -13.37 10.91 7.91
C THR A 80 -14.01 12.28 8.18
N SER A 81 -14.36 12.59 9.43
CA SER A 81 -14.87 13.90 9.82
C SER A 81 -13.87 15.05 9.61
N ALA A 82 -12.57 14.80 9.76
CA ALA A 82 -11.52 15.76 9.42
C ALA A 82 -11.36 15.93 7.90
N LEU A 83 -11.78 14.93 7.12
CA LEU A 83 -11.72 14.91 5.66
C LEU A 83 -13.05 15.36 5.01
N GLY A 84 -13.88 16.13 5.73
CA GLY A 84 -15.17 16.61 5.23
C GLY A 84 -16.23 15.51 5.07
N ASN A 85 -16.09 14.40 5.80
CA ASN A 85 -16.88 13.18 5.68
C ASN A 85 -16.76 12.49 4.31
N LEU A 86 -15.60 12.68 3.64
CA LEU A 86 -15.26 11.98 2.41
C LEU A 86 -14.36 10.78 2.71
N ASN A 87 -14.50 9.73 1.91
CA ASN A 87 -13.68 8.53 2.04
C ASN A 87 -12.28 8.78 1.47
N ALA A 88 -11.23 8.40 2.19
CA ALA A 88 -9.88 8.37 1.64
C ALA A 88 -9.67 7.10 0.80
N THR A 89 -9.10 7.22 -0.39
CA THR A 89 -8.98 6.08 -1.35
C THR A 89 -7.54 5.76 -1.72
N ASN A 90 -6.83 6.72 -2.30
CA ASN A 90 -5.45 6.55 -2.73
C ASN A 90 -4.54 7.53 -2.00
N LEU A 91 -3.32 7.07 -1.74
CA LEU A 91 -2.28 7.83 -1.07
C LEU A 91 -1.07 7.96 -1.99
N TRP A 92 -0.45 9.13 -1.97
CA TRP A 92 0.84 9.39 -2.63
C TRP A 92 1.70 10.27 -1.73
N ILE A 93 2.99 9.95 -1.62
CA ILE A 93 3.95 10.78 -0.87
C ILE A 93 4.91 11.44 -1.84
N GLU A 94 5.00 12.76 -1.71
CA GLU A 94 6.01 13.59 -2.36
C GLU A 94 6.64 14.51 -1.33
N SER A 95 7.97 14.42 -1.17
CA SER A 95 8.70 15.12 -0.10
C SER A 95 8.10 14.83 1.28
N ASN A 96 7.75 15.87 2.05
CA ASN A 96 7.14 15.78 3.38
C ASN A 96 5.61 15.94 3.35
N ARG A 97 4.96 15.52 2.26
CA ARG A 97 3.52 15.66 2.09
C ARG A 97 2.88 14.37 1.66
N LEU A 98 1.78 14.03 2.30
CA LEU A 98 0.88 12.96 1.89
C LEU A 98 -0.31 13.57 1.17
N TYR A 99 -0.53 13.11 -0.06
CA TYR A 99 -1.66 13.48 -0.89
C TYR A 99 -2.66 12.34 -0.85
N ALA A 100 -3.89 12.65 -0.47
CA ALA A 100 -4.98 11.67 -0.37
C ALA A 100 -6.11 12.04 -1.32
N SER A 101 -6.46 11.14 -2.25
CA SER A 101 -7.69 11.31 -3.02
C SER A 101 -8.90 11.02 -2.13
N LEU A 102 -9.86 11.93 -2.15
CA LEU A 102 -11.07 11.85 -1.37
C LEU A 102 -12.31 11.64 -2.23
N GLY A 103 -13.33 11.07 -1.59
CA GLY A 103 -14.59 10.72 -2.21
C GLY A 103 -14.59 9.26 -2.68
N GLY A 104 -15.67 8.87 -3.35
CA GLY A 104 -15.85 7.48 -3.76
C GLY A 104 -17.25 7.20 -4.25
N PHE A 105 -17.43 5.96 -4.68
CA PHE A 105 -18.69 5.44 -5.19
C PHE A 105 -19.14 4.18 -4.44
N GLN A 106 -18.33 3.68 -3.50
CA GLN A 106 -18.67 2.55 -2.64
C GLN A 106 -19.75 2.99 -1.64
N GLY A 107 -20.94 2.43 -1.78
CA GLY A 107 -22.11 2.81 -0.96
C GLY A 107 -22.82 4.03 -1.54
N ILE A 108 -22.47 5.23 -1.08
CA ILE A 108 -23.09 6.48 -1.51
C ILE A 108 -22.08 7.27 -2.33
N ALA A 109 -22.51 7.79 -3.48
CA ALA A 109 -21.67 8.67 -4.31
C ALA A 109 -21.30 9.93 -3.52
N GLN A 110 -19.99 10.18 -3.41
CA GLN A 110 -19.42 11.35 -2.75
C GLN A 110 -18.78 12.29 -3.77
N ASN A 111 -18.72 13.57 -3.44
CA ASN A 111 -17.98 14.53 -4.25
C ASN A 111 -16.48 14.18 -4.23
N PRO A 112 -15.78 14.37 -5.35
CA PRO A 112 -14.33 14.18 -5.37
C PRO A 112 -13.64 15.27 -4.55
N GLY A 113 -12.53 14.92 -3.92
CA GLY A 113 -11.69 15.85 -3.19
C GLY A 113 -10.23 15.43 -3.16
N LEU A 114 -9.41 16.29 -2.59
CA LEU A 114 -8.00 16.06 -2.31
C LEU A 114 -7.74 16.58 -0.90
N ALA A 115 -7.04 15.81 -0.08
CA ALA A 115 -6.40 16.31 1.13
C ALA A 115 -4.88 16.28 0.95
N ILE A 116 -4.23 17.32 1.46
CA ILE A 116 -2.79 17.42 1.59
C ILE A 116 -2.50 17.41 3.08
N ILE A 117 -1.70 16.45 3.52
CA ILE A 117 -1.36 16.25 4.92
C ILE A 117 0.13 16.51 5.10
N ASP A 118 0.48 17.27 6.14
CA ASP A 118 1.86 17.46 6.58
C ASP A 118 2.37 16.20 7.27
N LEU A 119 3.59 15.79 6.91
CA LEU A 119 4.26 14.64 7.51
C LEU A 119 5.42 15.05 8.43
N ASP A 120 5.59 16.33 8.78
CA ASP A 120 6.70 16.79 9.65
C ASP A 120 6.67 16.05 11.00
N ASP A 121 5.47 15.86 11.57
CA ASP A 121 5.22 15.09 12.78
C ASP A 121 4.20 13.94 12.50
N PRO A 122 4.66 12.72 12.20
CA PRO A 122 3.78 11.60 11.86
C PRO A 122 2.94 11.08 13.03
N GLU A 123 3.26 11.46 14.26
CA GLU A 123 2.44 11.16 15.45
C GLU A 123 1.34 12.20 15.70
N ASN A 124 1.32 13.28 14.90
CA ASN A 124 0.32 14.35 14.95
C ASN A 124 0.09 14.93 13.55
N LEU A 125 -0.71 14.24 12.73
CA LEU A 125 -0.98 14.60 11.36
C LEU A 125 -1.79 15.89 11.25
N GLU A 126 -1.38 16.78 10.36
CA GLU A 126 -2.06 18.06 10.12
C GLU A 126 -2.51 18.18 8.66
N ILE A 127 -3.78 18.56 8.45
CA ILE A 127 -4.31 18.85 7.10
C ILE A 127 -3.90 20.27 6.70
N LEU A 128 -3.21 20.39 5.58
CA LEU A 128 -2.76 21.65 4.98
C LEU A 128 -3.77 22.26 4.01
N GLY A 129 -4.62 21.43 3.37
CA GLY A 129 -5.63 21.88 2.42
C GLY A 129 -6.26 20.76 1.61
#